data_AF-A0A957BZP3-F1
#
_entry.id   AF-A0A957BZP3-F1
#
_cell.length_a   1.000
_cell.length_b   1.000
_cell.length_c   1.000
_cell.angle_alpha   90.00
_cell.angle_beta   90.00
_cell.angle_gamma   90.00
#
_symmetry.space_group_name_H-M   'P 1'
#
loop_
_entity.id
_entity.type
_entity.pdbx_description
1 polymer ?
#
loop_
_entity_poly.entity_id
_entity_poly.type
_entity_poly.pdbx_seq_one_letter_code
_entity_poly.pdbx_strand_id
1 'polypeptide(L)' 'MILAVTHLTKYQYSEPITDSVMKVRMQPRSDDQQRCLRFKLKVSPEAKLSSYENYLGNTIHTFDIPGAHDQ' A
#
# COMPACT_ATOMS: atom_id res chain seq x y z
N MET A 1 17.47 8.53 -16.08
CA MET A 1 17.94 8.05 -14.75
C MET A 1 17.01 6.94 -14.29
N ILE A 2 17.52 5.88 -13.66
CA ILE A 2 16.69 4.81 -13.05
C ILE A 2 16.76 4.98 -11.53
N LEU A 3 15.60 4.97 -10.87
CA LEU A 3 15.50 5.06 -9.41
C LEU A 3 14.94 3.76 -8.83
N ALA A 4 15.46 3.38 -7.67
CA ALA A 4 14.92 2.31 -6.85
C ALA A 4 14.55 2.89 -5.47
N VAL A 5 13.28 2.77 -5.09
CA VAL A 5 12.74 3.34 -3.86
C VAL A 5 12.18 2.19 -3.00
N THR A 6 12.50 2.21 -1.71
CA THR A 6 11.93 1.31 -0.70
C THR A 6 11.29 2.14 0.40
N HIS A 7 10.05 1.82 0.76
CA HIS A 7 9.31 2.47 1.84
C HIS A 7 8.82 1.42 2.84
N LEU A 8 8.92 1.72 4.14
CA LEU A 8 8.40 0.90 5.22
C LEU A 8 7.51 1.75 6.12
N THR A 9 6.24 1.36 6.25
CA THR A 9 5.35 1.84 7.30
C THR A 9 5.19 0.72 8.31
N LYS A 10 5.40 1.01 9.59
CA LYS A 10 5.17 0.07 10.70
C LYS A 10 4.23 0.72 11.70
N TYR A 11 3.11 0.07 11.98
CA TYR A 11 2.25 0.44 13.10
C TYR A 11 2.69 -0.32 14.35
N GLN A 12 2.53 0.32 15.50
CA GLN A 12 2.78 -0.29 16.80
C GLN A 12 1.59 0.06 17.67
N TYR A 13 0.84 -0.95 18.05
CA TYR A 13 -0.32 -0.81 18.92
C TYR A 13 0.08 -1.21 20.33
N SER A 14 -0.44 -0.51 21.34
CA SER A 14 -0.22 -0.87 22.74
C SER A 14 -0.98 -2.14 23.15
N GLU A 15 -2.04 -2.47 22.40
CA GLU A 15 -2.91 -3.62 22.59
C GLU A 15 -3.42 -4.10 21.21
N PRO A 16 -3.90 -5.35 21.07
CA PRO A 16 -4.45 -5.83 19.80
C PRO A 16 -5.67 -5.02 19.34
N ILE A 17 -5.75 -4.76 18.03
CA ILE A 17 -6.88 -4.04 17.40
C ILE A 17 -7.59 -4.91 16.37
N THR A 18 -8.83 -4.57 16.03
CA THR A 18 -9.65 -5.21 14.99
C THR A 18 -10.09 -4.20 13.94
N ASP A 19 -10.65 -4.69 12.83
CA ASP A 19 -11.32 -3.86 11.81
C ASP A 19 -10.45 -2.73 11.21
N SER A 20 -9.14 -3.01 11.05
CA SER A 20 -8.21 -2.08 10.41
C SER A 20 -8.52 -1.95 8.92
N VAL A 21 -8.72 -0.73 8.43
CA VAL A 21 -8.94 -0.43 7.01
C VAL A 21 -7.88 0.55 6.51
N MET A 22 -7.17 0.17 5.45
CA MET A 22 -6.01 0.91 4.96
C MET A 22 -6.14 1.27 3.48
N LYS A 23 -5.61 2.46 3.12
CA LYS A 23 -5.42 2.90 1.74
C LYS A 23 -3.97 3.32 1.53
N VAL A 24 -3.30 2.74 0.54
CA VAL A 24 -1.88 2.95 0.25
C VAL A 24 -1.72 3.56 -1.14
N ARG A 25 -0.95 4.65 -1.23
CA ARG A 25 -0.65 5.38 -2.48
C ARG A 25 0.86 5.46 -2.72
N MET A 26 1.48 4.29 -2.86
CA MET A 26 2.94 4.15 -2.95
C MET A 26 3.43 3.65 -4.31
N GLN A 27 2.52 3.38 -5.25
CA GLN A 27 2.91 3.03 -6.62
C GLN A 27 3.13 4.30 -7.42
N PRO A 28 4.35 4.57 -7.92
CA PRO A 28 4.59 5.70 -8.80
C PRO A 28 3.70 5.61 -10.05
N ARG A 29 3.06 6.71 -10.40
CA ARG A 29 2.29 6.81 -11.65
C ARG A 29 3.23 6.63 -12.84
N SER A 30 2.75 5.99 -13.89
CA SER A 30 3.42 6.02 -15.20
C SER A 30 2.68 6.99 -16.11
N ASP A 31 3.42 7.94 -16.70
CA ASP A 31 2.94 8.96 -17.62
C ASP A 31 4.05 9.34 -18.62
N ASP A 32 3.86 10.42 -19.39
CA ASP A 32 4.81 10.84 -20.42
C ASP A 32 6.18 11.28 -19.86
N GLN A 33 6.27 11.60 -18.58
CA GLN A 33 7.50 12.08 -17.93
C GLN A 33 8.22 10.99 -17.13
N GLN A 34 7.51 9.95 -16.70
CA GLN A 34 8.09 8.88 -15.88
C GLN A 34 7.42 7.53 -16.10
N ARG A 35 8.15 6.43 -15.85
CA ARG A 35 7.61 5.07 -15.94
C ARG A 35 7.94 4.24 -14.71
N CYS A 36 6.92 3.61 -14.13
CA CYS A 36 7.09 2.60 -13.09
C CYS A 36 7.43 1.25 -13.75
N LEU A 37 8.69 0.84 -13.67
CA LEU A 37 9.16 -0.42 -14.28
C LEU A 37 8.75 -1.65 -13.47
N ARG A 38 8.76 -1.53 -12.14
CA ARG A 38 8.38 -2.60 -11.21
C ARG A 38 7.83 -2.00 -9.93
N PHE A 39 6.69 -2.52 -9.48
CA PHE A 39 6.11 -2.21 -8.19
C PHE A 39 5.82 -3.50 -7.41
N LYS A 40 6.07 -3.49 -6.11
CA LYS A 40 5.75 -4.59 -5.21
C LYS A 40 5.28 -4.02 -3.87
N LEU A 41 4.05 -4.35 -3.50
CA LEU A 41 3.50 -4.07 -2.18
C LEU A 41 3.43 -5.37 -1.38
N LYS A 42 3.91 -5.32 -0.14
CA LYS A 42 3.72 -6.38 0.85
C LYS A 42 3.07 -5.76 2.08
N VAL A 43 2.11 -6.47 2.65
CA VAL A 43 1.43 -6.09 3.89
C VAL A 43 1.60 -7.22 4.89
N SER A 44 1.79 -6.86 6.16
CA SER A 44 1.80 -7.76 7.31
C SER A 44 0.95 -7.09 8.39
N PRO A 45 -0.09 -7.74 8.93
CA PRO A 45 -0.57 -9.10 8.65
C PRO A 45 -0.97 -9.29 7.18
N GLU A 46 -0.90 -10.53 6.69
CA GLU A 46 -1.27 -10.82 5.31
C GLU A 46 -2.76 -10.53 5.11
N ALA A 47 -3.06 -9.68 4.13
CA ALA A 47 -4.40 -9.23 3.81
C ALA A 47 -4.60 -9.21 2.30
N LYS A 48 -5.85 -9.39 1.87
CA LYS A 48 -6.21 -9.31 0.46
C LYS A 48 -6.07 -7.88 -0.04
N LEU A 49 -5.14 -7.67 -0.96
CA LEU A 49 -4.97 -6.38 -1.63
C LEU A 49 -5.97 -6.24 -2.77
N SER A 50 -6.59 -5.06 -2.88
CA SER A 50 -7.29 -4.61 -4.07
C SER A 50 -6.72 -3.28 -4.53
N SER A 51 -6.89 -2.94 -5.81
CA SER A 51 -6.39 -1.67 -6.32
C SER A 51 -7.31 -1.07 -7.37
N TYR A 52 -7.37 0.25 -7.41
CA TYR A 52 -8.07 1.00 -8.44
C TYR A 52 -7.33 2.30 -8.76
N GLU A 53 -7.56 2.84 -9.95
CA GLU A 53 -7.01 4.13 -10.37
C GLU A 53 -8.01 5.24 -10.05
N ASN A 54 -7.53 6.39 -9.56
CA ASN A 54 -8.36 7.57 -9.37
C ASN A 54 -8.35 8.47 -10.61
N TYR A 55 -9.19 9.51 -10.62
CA TYR A 55 -9.30 10.46 -11.75
C TYR A 55 -8.01 11.24 -12.07
N LEU A 56 -7.00 11.19 -11.20
CA LEU A 56 -5.69 11.83 -11.40
C LEU A 56 -4.62 10.83 -11.90
N GLY A 57 -5.02 9.58 -12.19
CA GLY A 57 -4.12 8.52 -12.66
C GLY A 57 -3.27 7.88 -11.55
N ASN A 58 -3.60 8.11 -10.28
CA ASN A 58 -2.87 7.47 -9.17
C ASN A 58 -3.50 6.12 -8.83
N THR A 59 -2.66 5.09 -8.68
CA THR A 59 -3.11 3.78 -8.18
C THR A 59 -3.26 3.83 -6.66
N ILE A 60 -4.46 3.53 -6.19
CA ILE A 60 -4.80 3.38 -4.78
C ILE A 60 -4.92 1.89 -4.49
N HIS A 61 -4.11 1.38 -3.57
CA HIS A 61 -4.22 0.04 -3.03
C HIS A 61 -5.02 0.07 -1.74
N THR A 62 -5.90 -0.90 -1.52
CA THR A 62 -6.68 -1.02 -0.29
C THR A 62 -6.60 -2.43 0.26
N PHE A 63 -6.70 -2.53 1.57
CA PHE A 63 -6.85 -3.80 2.29
C PHE A 63 -7.51 -3.54 3.64
N ASP A 64 -8.07 -4.60 4.19
CA ASP A 64 -8.67 -4.63 5.50
C ASP A 64 -8.21 -5.87 6.27
N ILE A 65 -8.15 -5.72 7.60
CA ILE A 65 -7.83 -6.79 8.54
C ILE A 65 -8.93 -6.80 9.61
N PRO A 66 -9.99 -7.62 9.43
CA PRO A 66 -11.09 -7.69 10.39
C PRO A 66 -10.67 -8.31 11.73
N GLY A 67 -9.79 -9.31 11.68
CA GLY A 67 -9.34 -10.06 12.85
C GLY A 67 -8.42 -9.26 13.78
N ALA A 68 -8.34 -9.70 15.03
CA ALA A 68 -7.42 -9.11 16.02
C ALA A 68 -5.96 -9.26 15.56
N HIS A 69 -5.20 -8.17 15.64
CA HIS A 69 -3.78 -8.14 15.30
C HIS A 69 -3.03 -7.10 16.15
N ASP A 70 -1.72 -7.27 16.26
CA ASP A 70 -0.81 -6.47 17.07
C ASP A 70 0.20 -5.64 16.23
N GLN A 71 0.04 -5.63 14.91
CA GLN A 71 0.99 -5.04 13.95
C GLN A 71 0.31 -4.35 12.77
#